data_AF-A0A392VGJ2-F1
#
_entry.id   AF-A0A392VGJ2-F1
#
_cell.length_a   1.000
_cell.length_b   1.000
_cell.length_c   1.000
_cell.angle_alpha   90.00
_cell.angle_beta   90.00
_cell.angle_gamma   90.00
#
_symmetry.space_group_name_H-M   'P 1'
#
loop_
_entity.id
_entity.type
_entity.pdbx_description
1 polymer ?
#
loop_
_entity_poly.entity_id
_entity_poly.type
_entity_poly.pdbx_seq_one_letter_code
_entity_poly.pdbx_strand_id
1 'polypeptide(L)' 'SKIHEYESSMVEAVSFSFKNVVAQLRVLNPELIEEGLDEDKEVRDGQILPPL' A
#
# COMPACT_ATOMS: atom_id res chain seq x y z
N SER A 1 -23.46 -10.34 6.07
CA SER A 1 -23.65 -10.90 4.71
C SER A 1 -22.37 -11.59 4.30
N LYS A 2 -22.44 -12.70 3.55
CA LYS A 2 -21.27 -13.43 3.03
C LYS A 2 -20.40 -12.57 2.10
N ILE A 3 -20.98 -11.49 1.55
CA ILE A 3 -20.31 -10.50 0.71
C ILE A 3 -19.31 -9.67 1.54
N HIS A 4 -19.73 -9.14 2.70
CA HIS A 4 -18.86 -8.31 3.55
C HIS A 4 -17.67 -9.08 4.13
N GLU A 5 -17.84 -10.36 4.44
CA GLU A 5 -16.75 -11.21 4.95
C GLU A 5 -15.69 -11.50 3.88
N TYR A 6 -16.13 -11.72 2.63
CA TYR A 6 -15.25 -11.85 1.47
C TYR A 6 -14.51 -10.54 1.16
N GLU A 7 -15.20 -9.39 1.20
CA GLU A 7 -14.59 -8.07 1.04
C GLU A 7 -13.53 -7.79 2.11
N SER A 8 -13.82 -8.07 3.38
CA SER A 8 -12.85 -7.94 4.47
C SER A 8 -11.62 -8.83 4.27
N SER A 9 -11.81 -10.08 3.84
CA SER A 9 -10.70 -11.01 3.56
C SER A 9 -9.82 -10.53 2.41
N MET A 10 -10.42 -9.93 1.37
CA MET A 10 -9.68 -9.35 0.25
C MET A 10 -8.85 -8.13 0.68
N VAL A 11 -9.41 -7.26 1.51
CA VAL A 11 -8.69 -6.10 2.07
C VAL A 11 -7.50 -6.54 2.91
N GLU A 12 -7.68 -7.56 3.76
CA GLU A 12 -6.59 -8.14 4.55
C GLU A 12 -5.48 -8.71 3.66
N ALA A 13 -5.83 -9.49 2.65
CA ALA A 13 -4.86 -10.09 1.71
C ALA A 13 -4.05 -9.01 0.97
N VAL A 14 -4.71 -7.95 0.49
CA VAL A 14 -4.04 -6.82 -0.18
C VAL A 14 -3.13 -6.07 0.79
N SER A 15 -3.58 -5.82 2.03
CA SER A 15 -2.76 -5.18 3.07
C SER A 15 -1.50 -6.00 3.39
N PHE A 16 -1.62 -7.32 3.50
CA PHE A 16 -0.47 -8.21 3.68
C PHE A 16 0.50 -8.16 2.51
N SER A 17 -0.01 -8.18 1.27
CA SER A 17 0.82 -8.08 0.07
C SER A 17 1.59 -6.76 0.03
N PHE A 18 0.93 -5.64 0.33
CA PHE A 18 1.58 -4.33 0.37
C PHE A 18 2.71 -4.30 1.41
N LYS A 19 2.44 -4.74 2.65
CA LYS A 19 3.46 -4.82 3.71
C LYS A 19 4.64 -5.69 3.32
N ASN A 20 4.39 -6.80 2.62
CA ASN A 20 5.45 -7.69 2.15
C ASN A 20 6.34 -7.01 1.11
N VAL A 21 5.76 -6.30 0.14
CA VAL A 21 6.52 -5.55 -0.88
C VAL A 21 7.35 -4.45 -0.23
N VAL A 22 6.79 -3.68 0.71
CA VAL A 22 7.55 -2.66 1.47
C VAL A 22 8.73 -3.30 2.20
N ALA A 23 8.54 -4.46 2.84
CA ALA A 23 9.62 -5.18 3.50
C ALA A 23 10.73 -5.62 2.51
N GLN A 24 10.38 -6.07 1.31
CA GLN A 24 11.35 -6.41 0.27
C GLN A 24 12.11 -5.17 -0.23
N LEU A 25 11.41 -4.05 -0.43
CA LEU A 25 12.02 -2.79 -0.87
C LEU A 25 13.02 -2.25 0.15
N ARG A 26 12.74 -2.36 1.46
CA ARG A 26 13.69 -1.99 2.53
C ARG A 26 14.99 -2.81 2.46
N VAL A 27 14.90 -4.10 2.14
CA VAL A 27 16.07 -4.97 2.01
C VAL A 27 16.93 -4.55 0.81
N LEU A 28 16.29 -4.17 -0.29
CA LEU A 28 16.99 -3.79 -1.53
C LEU A 28 17.47 -2.33 -1.52
N ASN A 29 16.79 -1.46 -0.78
CA ASN A 29 17.08 -0.04 -0.67
C ASN A 29 16.96 0.42 0.80
N PRO A 30 18.05 0.38 1.59
CA PRO A 30 18.06 0.82 2.98
C PRO A 30 17.73 2.31 3.19
N GLU A 31 17.83 3.13 2.15
CA GLU A 31 17.50 4.57 2.17
C GLU A 31 16.08 4.85 1.64
N LEU A 32 15.22 3.83 1.55
CA LEU A 32 13.83 4.00 1.13
C LEU A 32 13.11 5.00 2.03
N ILE A 33 12.53 6.05 1.42
CA ILE A 33 11.66 7.01 2.10
C ILE A 33 10.25 6.45 2.09
N GLU A 34 9.72 6.18 3.28
CA GLU A 34 8.39 5.60 3.48
C GLU A 34 7.35 6.61 3.95
N GLU A 35 7.75 7.87 4.08
CA GLU A 35 6.88 8.97 4.48
C GLU A 35 5.71 9.10 3.50
N GLY A 36 4.50 8.89 4.02
CA GLY A 36 3.26 8.96 3.24
C GLY A 36 2.94 7.70 2.42
N LEU A 37 3.57 6.55 2.70
CA LEU A 37 3.10 5.24 2.20
C LEU A 37 1.82 4.75 2.89
N ASP A 38 1.55 5.26 4.10
CA ASP A 38 0.34 5.00 4.89
C ASP A 38 -0.79 6.00 4.61
N GLU A 39 -0.50 7.05 3.84
CA GLU A 39 -1.46 8.04 3.40
C GLU A 39 -2.10 7.61 2.07
N ASP A 40 -3.38 7.90 1.89
CA ASP A 40 -4.00 7.80 0.56
C ASP A 40 -3.30 8.80 -0.37
N LYS A 41 -2.62 8.28 -1.40
CA LYS A 41 -1.99 9.10 -2.43
C LYS A 41 -2.26 8.52 -3.80
N GLU A 42 -2.28 9.40 -4.79
CA GLU A 42 -2.41 9.05 -6.19
C GLU A 42 -1.12 9.38 -6.94
N VAL A 43 -0.70 8.48 -7.82
CA VAL A 43 0.37 8.77 -8.77
C VAL A 43 -0.24 9.43 -10.00
N ARG A 44 0.05 10.72 -10.21
CA ARG A 44 -0.38 11.49 -11.38
C ARG A 44 0.87 12.12 -12.02
N ASP A 45 1.07 11.88 -13.31
CA ASP A 45 2.24 12.36 -14.06
C ASP A 45 3.60 12.02 -13.41
N GLY A 46 3.69 10.85 -12.74
CA GLY A 46 4.91 10.41 -12.05
C GLY A 46 5.19 11.11 -10.72
N GLN A 47 4.28 11.96 -10.24
CA GLN A 47 4.33 12.58 -8.92
C GLN A 47 3.33 11.91 -7.98
N ILE A 48 3.71 11.77 -6.71
CA ILE A 48 2.82 11.30 -5.66
C ILE A 48 2.08 12.51 -5.08
N LEU A 49 0.75 12.53 -5.20
CA LEU A 49 -0.09 13.66 -4.80
C LEU A 49 -1.22 13.21 -3.87
N PRO A 50 -1.82 14.13 -3.07
CA PRO A 50 -3.03 13.83 -2.32
C PRO A 50 -4.20 13.43 -3.24
N PRO A 51 -5.18 12.67 -2.72
CA PRO A 51 -6.38 12.29 -3.47
C PRO A 51 -7.20 13.54 -3.83
N LEU A 52 -7.95 13.48 -4.93
CA LEU A 52 -8.85 14.57 -5.36
C LEU A 52 -10.12 14.68 -4.52
#